data_AF-A0A821GX40-F1
#
_entry.id   AF-A0A821GX40-F1
#
_cell.length_a   1.000
_cell.length_b   1.000
_cell.length_c   1.000
_cell.angle_alpha   90.00
_cell.angle_beta   90.00
_cell.angle_gamma   90.00
#
_symmetry.space_group_name_H-M   'P 1'
#
loop_
_entity.id
_entity.type
_entity.pdbx_description
1 polymer ?
#
loop_
_entity_poly.entity_id
_entity_poly.type
_entity_poly.pdbx_seq_one_letter_code
_entity_poly.pdbx_strand_id
1 'polypeptide(L)'
;MTQAQLIAHYFSDSDNDIDMETQPSIDNETIERKKQNRRKWLPLCTYNDKNDVIKKIKDDGIWSKTHTNITNEGKRTYYRCNQVKRRGKQCPASIHVLYHSENECVTIYKTEDDHLHNEPRSIGINQQSKEVICELFKMKIKPKRILEILEEKALPVPKKRQLSSYLISLRKKYYGAPTISLGELEAWCQQNSLIPDDNDKPWVLKYQIEYEDEIDNDDDNDNGDHNNDDDNDNGDHNNDDDNKNKFRFFVTTKRLLFNASISNKIHVDTTYKLIWQGFPCFIIGTTDMIRQFHPFGFAVCSNEKQNDFEFIFNCLRGGLLNLNLQMNEQELILIADGAEAISNAF
;
A
#
# COMPACT_ATOMS: atom_id res chain seq x y z
N MET A 1 -2.25 -37.50 5.27
CA MET A 1 -1.74 -36.65 6.37
C MET A 1 -1.54 -35.26 5.80
N THR A 2 -2.52 -34.40 6.02
CA THR A 2 -2.68 -33.09 5.38
C THR A 2 -2.00 -32.02 6.22
N GLN A 3 -0.95 -31.40 5.66
CA GLN A 3 -0.27 -30.28 6.28
C GLN A 3 -0.98 -29.00 5.84
N ALA A 4 -1.94 -28.56 6.66
CA ALA A 4 -2.68 -27.33 6.48
C ALA A 4 -1.74 -26.12 6.55
N GLN A 5 -1.86 -25.24 5.55
CA GLN A 5 -1.15 -23.97 5.45
C GLN A 5 -1.65 -23.00 6.52
N LEU A 6 -0.76 -22.61 7.43
CA LEU A 6 -1.00 -21.55 8.41
C LEU A 6 -0.94 -20.18 7.72
N ILE A 7 -2.11 -19.62 7.43
CA ILE A 7 -2.27 -18.20 7.09
C ILE A 7 -2.26 -17.42 8.42
N ALA A 8 -1.26 -16.55 8.59
CA ALA A 8 -1.17 -15.66 9.73
C ALA A 8 -2.19 -14.51 9.58
N HIS A 9 -3.39 -14.70 10.14
CA HIS A 9 -4.33 -13.61 10.36
C HIS A 9 -3.82 -12.71 11.49
N TYR A 10 -3.48 -11.47 11.15
CA TYR A 10 -3.20 -10.42 12.11
C TYR A 10 -4.53 -9.79 12.56
N PHE A 11 -5.15 -10.37 13.57
CA PHE A 11 -6.24 -9.71 14.31
C PHE A 11 -5.64 -8.60 15.16
N SER A 12 -6.15 -7.38 15.03
CA SER A 12 -5.84 -6.31 15.97
C SER A 12 -6.68 -6.49 17.21
N ASP A 13 -6.06 -7.00 18.28
CA ASP A 13 -6.66 -7.17 19.60
C ASP A 13 -7.22 -5.83 20.12
N SER A 14 -8.53 -5.76 20.23
CA SER A 14 -9.23 -4.82 21.09
C SER A 14 -9.52 -5.52 22.41
N ASP A 15 -8.64 -5.31 23.39
CA ASP A 15 -8.85 -5.74 24.77
C ASP A 15 -10.10 -5.05 25.34
N ASN A 16 -11.21 -5.79 25.39
CA ASN A 16 -12.37 -5.49 26.23
C ASN A 16 -12.42 -6.58 27.30
N ASP A 17 -11.71 -6.35 28.41
CA ASP A 17 -11.91 -7.12 29.63
C ASP A 17 -13.26 -6.72 30.25
N ILE A 18 -14.21 -7.65 30.21
CA ILE A 18 -15.47 -7.64 30.94
C ILE A 18 -15.25 -8.48 32.19
N ASP A 19 -15.15 -7.84 33.36
CA ASP A 19 -15.24 -8.51 34.65
C ASP A 19 -16.61 -8.26 35.29
N MET A 20 -17.18 -9.35 35.80
CA MET A 20 -18.53 -9.50 36.33
C MET A 20 -18.55 -9.30 37.86
N GLU A 21 -19.69 -8.79 38.35
CA GLU A 21 -20.21 -8.78 39.73
C GLU A 21 -19.63 -7.81 40.79
N THR A 22 -20.47 -6.88 41.28
CA THR A 22 -21.16 -6.98 42.60
C THR A 22 -22.05 -5.72 42.79
N GLN A 23 -23.37 -5.87 43.00
CA GLN A 23 -24.22 -4.76 43.49
C GLN A 23 -24.07 -4.59 45.00
N PRO A 24 -24.12 -3.35 45.51
CA PRO A 24 -25.20 -3.08 46.47
C PRO A 24 -25.84 -1.68 46.35
N SER A 25 -27.17 -1.71 46.57
CA SER A 25 -28.03 -0.73 47.24
C SER A 25 -27.96 0.76 46.88
N ILE A 26 -29.14 1.19 46.42
CA ILE A 26 -29.74 2.54 46.38
C ILE A 26 -29.23 3.46 47.50
N ASP A 27 -28.68 4.61 47.11
CA ASP A 27 -28.88 5.89 47.79
C ASP A 27 -28.98 7.00 46.73
N ASN A 28 -30.14 7.65 46.70
CA ASN A 28 -30.45 8.77 45.81
C ASN A 28 -29.77 10.04 46.32
N GLU A 29 -28.51 10.25 45.96
CA GLU A 29 -27.91 11.58 46.00
C GLU A 29 -27.84 12.19 44.61
N THR A 30 -28.52 13.31 44.46
CA THR A 30 -28.60 14.08 43.23
C THR A 30 -27.21 14.62 42.91
N ILE A 31 -26.48 13.96 41.99
CA ILE A 31 -25.19 14.49 41.52
C ILE A 31 -25.48 15.76 40.72
N GLU A 32 -25.28 16.92 41.37
CA GLU A 32 -25.27 18.20 40.70
C GLU A 32 -24.25 18.17 39.55
N ARG A 33 -24.75 18.22 38.31
CA ARG A 33 -23.90 18.37 37.13
C ARG A 33 -23.09 19.66 37.29
N LYS A 34 -21.79 19.54 37.53
CA LYS A 34 -20.83 20.65 37.53
C LYS A 34 -21.11 21.54 36.31
N LYS A 35 -21.55 22.78 36.55
CA LYS A 35 -21.76 23.79 35.50
C LYS A 35 -20.51 23.85 34.63
N GLN A 36 -20.61 23.42 33.37
CA GLN A 36 -19.54 23.59 32.40
C GLN A 36 -19.26 25.09 32.30
N ASN A 37 -18.06 25.51 32.67
CA ASN A 37 -17.62 26.89 32.51
C ASN A 37 -17.70 27.23 31.01
N ARG A 38 -18.68 28.05 30.63
CA ARG A 38 -18.86 28.49 29.24
C ARG A 38 -17.63 29.32 28.86
N ARG A 39 -16.79 28.80 27.97
CA ARG A 39 -15.63 29.53 27.45
C ARG A 39 -16.11 30.84 26.83
N LYS A 40 -15.48 31.95 27.22
CA LYS A 40 -15.72 33.25 26.59
C LYS A 40 -14.95 33.32 25.27
N TRP A 41 -15.65 33.70 24.21
CA TRP A 41 -15.11 33.79 22.85
C TRP A 41 -15.08 35.25 22.42
N LEU A 42 -13.92 35.71 21.96
CA LEU A 42 -13.69 37.07 21.49
C LEU A 42 -13.44 37.06 19.99
N PRO A 43 -14.11 37.93 19.21
CA PRO A 43 -13.83 38.05 17.78
C PRO A 43 -12.39 38.56 17.59
N LEU A 44 -11.63 37.87 16.75
CA LEU A 44 -10.24 38.21 16.44
C LEU A 44 -10.14 38.99 15.13
N CYS A 45 -10.76 38.46 14.06
CA CYS A 45 -10.74 39.07 12.73
C CYS A 45 -11.82 38.43 11.83
N THR A 46 -12.28 39.19 10.82
CA THR A 46 -13.23 38.75 9.80
C THR A 46 -12.59 38.88 8.42
N TYR A 47 -12.75 37.86 7.59
CA TYR A 47 -12.22 37.78 6.23
C TYR A 47 -13.37 37.58 5.25
N ASN A 48 -13.17 38.04 4.01
CA ASN A 48 -14.14 37.81 2.93
C ASN A 48 -13.83 36.54 2.11
N ASP A 49 -12.62 35.98 2.26
CA ASP A 49 -12.22 34.71 1.63
C ASP A 49 -11.84 33.67 2.68
N LYS A 50 -12.38 32.46 2.54
CA LYS A 50 -12.02 31.27 3.32
C LYS A 50 -10.53 30.91 3.19
N ASN A 51 -9.91 31.18 2.05
CA ASN A 51 -8.51 30.81 1.81
C ASN A 51 -7.56 31.60 2.70
N ASP A 52 -7.85 32.88 2.94
CA ASP A 52 -7.06 33.75 3.81
C ASP A 52 -7.07 33.25 5.26
N VAL A 53 -8.23 32.78 5.74
CA VAL A 53 -8.36 32.17 7.07
C VAL A 53 -7.54 30.90 7.17
N ILE A 54 -7.62 30.03 6.16
CA ILE A 54 -6.86 28.78 6.14
C ILE A 54 -5.36 29.08 6.10
N LYS A 55 -4.93 30.08 5.33
CA LYS A 55 -3.55 30.53 5.25
C LYS A 55 -3.07 31.06 6.60
N LYS A 56 -3.83 31.96 7.23
CA LYS A 56 -3.52 32.51 8.56
C LYS A 56 -3.35 31.41 9.62
N ILE A 57 -4.26 30.43 9.66
CA ILE A 57 -4.18 29.31 10.60
C ILE A 57 -2.96 28.41 10.33
N LYS A 58 -2.61 28.21 9.05
CA LYS A 58 -1.41 27.46 8.66
C LYS A 58 -0.13 28.20 9.02
N ASP A 59 -0.07 29.50 8.77
CA ASP A 59 1.07 30.37 9.07
C ASP A 59 1.31 30.47 10.59
N ASP A 60 0.24 30.50 11.39
CA ASP A 60 0.33 30.42 12.85
C ASP A 60 0.96 29.10 13.32
N GLY A 61 0.79 28.00 12.60
CA GLY A 61 1.47 26.71 12.83
C GLY A 61 1.12 25.98 14.15
N ILE A 62 0.38 26.61 15.06
CA ILE A 62 0.11 26.12 16.42
C ILE A 62 -1.29 25.52 16.62
N TRP A 63 -2.11 25.49 15.57
CA TRP A 63 -3.51 25.09 15.65
C TRP A 63 -3.76 23.72 15.01
N SER A 64 -4.62 22.91 15.63
CA SER A 64 -5.09 21.64 15.07
C SER A 64 -6.61 21.53 15.16
N LYS A 65 -7.23 21.18 14.03
CA LYS A 65 -8.68 21.00 13.93
C LYS A 65 -9.15 19.92 14.90
N THR A 66 -10.21 20.22 15.65
CA THR A 66 -10.78 19.32 16.66
C THR A 66 -12.09 18.72 16.17
N HIS A 67 -13.11 19.56 15.95
CA HIS A 67 -14.42 19.15 15.48
C HIS A 67 -15.10 20.30 14.75
N THR A 68 -16.24 20.03 14.14
CA THR A 68 -17.02 21.00 13.38
C THR A 68 -18.48 20.86 13.76
N ASN A 69 -19.13 21.98 14.06
CA ASN A 69 -20.55 22.05 14.38
C ASN A 69 -21.26 22.92 13.35
N ILE A 70 -22.50 22.60 13.03
CA ILE A 70 -23.36 23.42 12.18
C ILE A 70 -24.41 24.06 13.09
N THR A 71 -24.59 25.36 12.96
CA THR A 71 -25.52 26.18 13.74
C THR A 71 -26.30 27.10 12.80
N ASN A 72 -27.35 27.76 13.29
CA ASN A 72 -28.14 28.70 12.48
C ASN A 72 -27.29 29.87 11.94
N GLU A 73 -26.30 30.31 12.72
CA GLU A 73 -25.31 31.32 12.31
C GLU A 73 -24.32 30.80 11.25
N GLY A 74 -24.32 29.49 10.97
CA GLY A 74 -23.46 28.84 10.00
C GLY A 74 -22.55 27.77 10.60
N LYS A 75 -21.45 27.45 9.90
CA LYS A 75 -20.57 26.33 10.23
C LYS A 75 -19.43 26.80 11.13
N ARG A 76 -19.29 26.20 12.32
CA ARG A 76 -18.19 26.48 13.25
C ARG A 76 -17.14 25.36 13.21
N THR A 77 -15.90 25.71 12.90
CA THR A 77 -14.77 24.77 12.97
C THR A 77 -13.87 25.12 14.14
N TYR A 78 -13.75 24.21 15.11
CA TYR A 78 -12.96 24.43 16.33
C TYR A 78 -11.54 23.90 16.17
N TYR A 79 -10.57 24.66 16.68
CA TYR A 79 -9.16 24.33 16.70
C TYR A 79 -8.62 24.43 18.13
N ARG A 80 -7.71 23.51 18.47
CA ARG A 80 -6.98 23.52 19.73
C ARG A 80 -5.50 23.77 19.49
N CYS A 81 -4.81 24.24 20.52
CA CYS A 81 -3.36 24.32 20.49
C CYS A 81 -2.72 22.92 20.32
N ASN A 82 -1.79 22.79 19.38
CA ASN A 82 -1.11 21.53 19.03
C ASN A 82 0.20 21.30 19.81
N GLN A 83 0.61 22.28 20.63
CA GLN A 83 1.82 22.24 21.46
C GLN A 83 1.69 21.27 22.66
N VAL A 84 0.45 20.88 23.00
CA VAL A 84 0.14 19.86 24.00
C VAL A 84 -0.32 18.55 23.36
N LYS A 85 -0.07 17.40 24.02
CA LYS A 85 -0.56 16.10 23.53
C LYS A 85 -2.09 16.10 23.57
N ARG A 86 -2.73 15.36 22.67
CA ARG A 86 -4.20 15.22 22.66
C ARG A 86 -4.75 14.55 23.92
N ARG A 87 -4.00 13.60 24.48
CA ARG A 87 -4.30 12.92 25.74
C ARG A 87 -3.50 13.60 26.86
N GLY A 88 -4.18 14.08 27.91
CA GLY A 88 -3.60 14.79 29.04
C GLY A 88 -4.11 16.23 29.20
N LYS A 89 -3.50 17.00 30.11
CA LYS A 89 -3.86 18.40 30.39
C LYS A 89 -3.78 19.24 29.11
N GLN A 90 -4.92 19.78 28.68
CA GLN A 90 -5.00 20.60 27.47
C GLN A 90 -4.62 22.05 27.75
N CYS A 91 -4.02 22.70 26.76
CA CYS A 91 -3.86 24.15 26.73
C CYS A 91 -5.25 24.78 26.63
N PRO A 92 -5.57 25.79 27.45
CA PRO A 92 -6.90 26.41 27.44
C PRO A 92 -7.13 27.24 26.16
N ALA A 93 -6.08 27.88 25.63
CA ALA A 93 -6.13 28.60 24.36
C ALA A 93 -6.72 27.77 23.21
N SER A 94 -7.79 28.28 22.62
CA SER A 94 -8.51 27.66 21.49
C SER A 94 -9.01 28.74 20.55
N ILE A 95 -9.15 28.39 19.27
CA ILE A 95 -9.83 29.26 18.29
C ILE A 95 -10.99 28.51 17.66
N HIS A 96 -11.97 29.23 17.16
CA HIS A 96 -12.92 28.66 16.22
C HIS A 96 -13.15 29.61 15.06
N VAL A 97 -13.43 29.01 13.90
CA VAL A 97 -13.73 29.71 12.66
C VAL A 97 -15.22 29.56 12.41
N LEU A 98 -15.95 30.67 12.36
CA LEU A 98 -17.35 30.72 11.97
C LEU A 98 -17.43 31.11 10.49
N TYR A 99 -17.94 30.20 9.68
CA TYR A 99 -18.39 30.48 8.32
C TYR A 99 -19.85 30.89 8.42
N HIS A 100 -20.13 32.18 8.20
CA HIS A 100 -21.47 32.74 8.38
C HIS A 100 -22.46 32.16 7.35
N SER A 101 -23.72 31.99 7.73
CA SER A 101 -24.80 31.55 6.84
C SER A 101 -25.41 32.70 6.04
N GLU A 102 -25.40 33.90 6.62
CA GLU A 102 -26.05 35.09 6.06
C GLU A 102 -25.17 35.87 5.08
N ASN A 103 -23.85 35.64 5.13
CA ASN A 103 -22.88 36.30 4.25
C ASN A 103 -21.69 35.37 3.94
N GLU A 104 -20.89 35.73 2.96
CA GLU A 104 -19.70 34.97 2.56
C GLU A 104 -18.48 35.24 3.47
N CYS A 105 -18.67 35.99 4.56
CA CYS A 105 -17.58 36.31 5.47
C CYS A 105 -17.26 35.12 6.39
N VAL A 106 -16.02 35.13 6.89
CA VAL A 106 -15.51 34.13 7.80
C VAL A 106 -14.85 34.83 8.99
N THR A 107 -15.34 34.59 10.20
CA THR A 107 -14.83 35.22 11.43
C THR A 107 -14.08 34.22 12.29
N ILE A 108 -12.87 34.60 12.73
CA ILE A 108 -12.09 33.86 13.71
C ILE A 108 -12.42 34.39 15.10
N TYR A 109 -12.72 33.50 16.03
CA TYR A 109 -12.86 33.80 17.44
C TYR A 109 -11.76 33.09 18.23
N LYS A 110 -11.22 33.76 19.26
CA LYS A 110 -10.27 33.17 20.21
C LYS A 110 -10.85 33.12 21.61
N THR A 111 -10.37 32.19 22.42
CA THR A 111 -10.62 32.22 23.86
C THR A 111 -9.86 33.36 24.52
N GLU A 112 -10.35 33.81 25.67
CA GLU A 112 -9.66 34.78 26.53
C GLU A 112 -8.39 34.19 27.17
N ASP A 113 -8.35 32.86 27.36
CA ASP A 113 -7.23 32.18 27.98
C ASP A 113 -5.96 32.19 27.12
N ASP A 114 -4.83 32.52 27.74
CA ASP A 114 -3.50 32.46 27.14
C ASP A 114 -2.97 31.02 27.01
N HIS A 115 -1.92 30.88 26.20
CA HIS A 115 -1.22 29.61 26.04
C HIS A 115 -0.50 29.19 27.33
N LEU A 116 -0.94 28.08 27.94
CA LEU A 116 -0.29 27.49 29.12
C LEU A 116 0.49 26.23 28.74
N HIS A 117 1.69 26.41 28.20
CA HIS A 117 2.68 25.36 27.96
C HIS A 117 4.10 25.95 27.95
N ASN A 118 5.06 25.20 28.48
CA ASN A 118 6.39 25.75 28.83
C ASN A 118 7.39 25.75 27.66
N GLU A 119 7.14 25.01 26.57
CA GLU A 119 8.03 25.00 25.40
C GLU A 119 7.26 24.67 24.11
N PRO A 120 7.54 25.37 23.00
CA PRO A 120 7.03 25.00 21.69
C PRO A 120 7.64 23.66 21.26
N ARG A 121 6.79 22.66 21.05
CA ARG A 121 7.15 21.43 20.37
C ARG A 121 7.47 21.72 18.92
N SER A 122 8.61 21.21 18.46
CA SER A 122 8.88 21.09 17.03
C SER A 122 7.93 20.06 16.42
N ILE A 123 6.97 20.54 15.64
CA ILE A 123 6.00 19.70 14.94
C ILE A 123 6.43 19.59 13.48
N GLY A 124 6.59 18.35 13.01
CA GLY A 124 6.99 18.07 11.63
C GLY A 124 8.49 18.22 11.37
N ILE A 125 8.85 18.20 10.10
CA ILE A 125 10.24 18.40 9.62
C ILE A 125 10.37 19.85 9.17
N ASN A 126 11.47 20.51 9.55
CA ASN A 126 11.79 21.86 9.11
C ASN A 126 11.87 21.94 7.57
N GLN A 127 11.46 23.09 7.00
CA GLN A 127 11.40 23.28 5.55
C GLN A 127 12.76 23.13 4.85
N GLN A 128 13.84 23.66 5.45
CA GLN A 128 15.20 23.52 4.91
C GLN A 128 15.65 22.06 4.93
N SER A 129 15.36 21.33 6.02
CA SER A 129 15.64 19.89 6.10
C SER A 129 14.84 19.12 5.04
N LYS A 130 13.58 19.50 4.76
CA LYS A 130 12.76 18.85 3.72
C LYS A 130 13.38 18.98 2.32
N GLU A 131 13.87 20.17 1.98
CA GLU A 131 14.51 20.43 0.68
C GLU A 131 15.75 19.55 0.50
N VAL A 132 16.63 19.49 1.51
CA VAL A 132 17.81 18.61 1.48
C VAL A 132 17.42 17.14 1.43
N ILE A 133 16.42 16.70 2.21
CA ILE A 133 15.93 15.31 2.13
C ILE A 133 15.40 14.99 0.74
N CYS A 134 14.71 15.93 0.08
CA CYS A 134 14.20 15.75 -1.28
C CYS A 134 15.33 15.53 -2.30
N GLU A 135 16.40 16.31 -2.23
CA GLU A 135 17.57 16.13 -3.11
C GLU A 135 18.28 14.80 -2.84
N LEU A 136 18.50 14.45 -1.57
CA LEU A 136 19.11 13.17 -1.19
C LEU A 136 18.25 11.97 -1.61
N PHE A 137 16.92 12.13 -1.59
CA PHE A 137 15.98 11.11 -2.06
C PHE A 137 16.13 10.87 -3.57
N LYS A 138 16.25 11.93 -4.38
CA LYS A 138 16.50 11.81 -5.83
C LYS A 138 17.82 11.11 -6.13
N MET A 139 18.83 11.33 -5.29
CA MET A 139 20.13 10.65 -5.34
C MET A 139 20.08 9.20 -4.80
N LYS A 140 18.89 8.67 -4.45
CA LYS A 140 18.67 7.31 -3.94
C LYS A 140 19.49 6.99 -2.67
N ILE A 141 19.77 7.99 -1.84
CA ILE A 141 20.50 7.81 -0.59
C ILE A 141 19.65 7.09 0.45
N LYS A 142 20.26 6.14 1.17
CA LYS A 142 19.57 5.35 2.21
C LYS A 142 19.14 6.24 3.40
N PRO A 143 17.99 5.97 4.05
CA PRO A 143 17.46 6.81 5.13
C PRO A 143 18.43 7.06 6.29
N LYS A 144 19.24 6.07 6.66
CA LYS A 144 20.24 6.24 7.73
C LYS A 144 21.28 7.31 7.35
N ARG A 145 21.80 7.25 6.12
CA ARG A 145 22.78 8.21 5.62
C ARG A 145 22.18 9.60 5.45
N ILE A 146 20.88 9.71 5.14
CA ILE A 146 20.19 11.01 5.11
C ILE A 146 20.28 11.72 6.46
N LEU A 147 20.08 11.01 7.58
CA LEU A 147 20.18 11.60 8.92
C LEU A 147 21.60 12.09 9.21
N GLU A 148 22.61 11.29 8.87
CA GLU A 148 24.03 11.66 9.04
C GLU A 148 24.38 12.91 8.22
N ILE A 149 23.91 13.00 6.96
CA ILE A 149 24.16 14.18 6.11
C ILE A 149 23.46 15.44 6.65
N LEU A 150 22.28 15.31 7.25
CA LEU A 150 21.61 16.47 7.87
C LEU A 150 22.39 16.97 9.09
N GLU A 151 22.96 16.06 9.86
CA GLU A 151 23.83 16.38 11.01
C GLU A 151 25.14 17.04 10.56
N GLU A 152 25.81 16.50 9.53
CA GLU A 152 27.00 17.09 8.89
C GLU A 152 26.74 18.51 8.38
N LYS A 153 25.53 18.80 7.91
CA LYS A 153 25.10 20.12 7.43
C LYS A 153 24.59 21.04 8.53
N ALA A 154 24.68 20.64 9.81
CA ALA A 154 24.15 21.37 10.95
C ALA A 154 22.66 21.75 10.83
N LEU A 155 21.86 20.91 10.14
CA LEU A 155 20.43 21.10 9.97
C LEU A 155 19.64 20.35 11.06
N PRO A 156 18.43 20.80 11.41
CA PRO A 156 17.56 20.07 12.35
C PRO A 156 17.29 18.65 11.86
N VAL A 157 17.78 17.67 12.62
CA VAL A 157 17.64 16.24 12.31
C VAL A 157 16.25 15.77 12.75
N PRO A 158 15.40 15.31 11.80
CA PRO A 158 14.08 14.80 12.14
C PRO A 158 14.17 13.45 12.86
N LYS A 159 13.14 13.11 13.64
CA LYS A 159 13.02 11.76 14.21
C LYS A 159 12.90 10.73 13.09
N LYS A 160 13.43 9.51 13.31
CA LYS A 160 13.35 8.40 12.34
C LYS A 160 11.94 8.21 11.76
N ARG A 161 10.91 8.23 12.61
CA ARG A 161 9.50 8.11 12.18
C ARG A 161 9.08 9.25 11.23
N GLN A 162 9.48 10.49 11.52
CA GLN A 162 9.15 11.64 10.67
C GLN A 162 9.82 11.52 9.31
N LEU A 163 11.11 11.14 9.28
CA LEU A 163 11.82 10.89 8.03
C LEU A 163 11.12 9.78 7.22
N SER A 164 10.82 8.65 7.84
CA SER A 164 10.12 7.55 7.16
C SER A 164 8.78 8.00 6.56
N SER A 165 7.96 8.72 7.33
CA SER A 165 6.68 9.26 6.83
C SER A 165 6.88 10.24 5.68
N TYR A 166 7.90 11.11 5.75
CA TYR A 166 8.18 12.05 4.67
C TYR A 166 8.70 11.35 3.41
N LEU A 167 9.58 10.35 3.55
CA LEU A 167 10.03 9.53 2.42
C LEU A 167 8.88 8.76 1.77
N ILE A 168 7.91 8.26 2.54
CA ILE A 168 6.68 7.66 1.98
C ILE A 168 5.92 8.70 1.15
N SER A 169 5.77 9.93 1.65
CA SER A 169 5.11 11.00 0.89
C SER A 169 5.86 11.37 -0.39
N LEU A 170 7.19 11.37 -0.37
CA LEU A 170 8.02 11.60 -1.54
C LEU A 170 7.88 10.45 -2.55
N ARG A 171 7.94 9.19 -2.11
CA ARG A 171 7.68 8.03 -2.98
C ARG A 171 6.32 8.14 -3.64
N LYS A 172 5.27 8.49 -2.87
CA LYS A 172 3.93 8.69 -3.42
C LYS A 172 3.89 9.79 -4.49
N LYS A 173 4.63 10.88 -4.27
CA LYS A 173 4.71 12.01 -5.21
C LYS A 173 5.47 11.66 -6.49
N TYR A 174 6.58 10.94 -6.40
CA TYR A 174 7.47 10.67 -7.53
C TYR A 174 7.14 9.38 -8.29
N TYR A 175 6.63 8.36 -7.59
CA TYR A 175 6.41 7.02 -8.13
C TYR A 175 4.94 6.59 -8.10
N GLY A 176 4.04 7.45 -7.62
CA GLY A 176 2.61 7.11 -7.48
C GLY A 176 2.32 6.27 -6.24
N ALA A 177 1.09 5.77 -6.15
CA ALA A 177 0.68 4.94 -5.03
C ALA A 177 1.53 3.65 -4.94
N PRO A 178 1.82 3.15 -3.72
CA PRO A 178 2.58 1.91 -3.56
C PRO A 178 1.78 0.66 -3.96
N THR A 179 0.49 0.83 -4.18
CA THR A 179 -0.47 -0.20 -4.61
C THR A 179 -0.96 0.17 -6.00
N ILE A 180 -1.11 -0.84 -6.86
CA ILE A 180 -1.73 -0.73 -8.18
C ILE A 180 -2.90 -1.71 -8.21
N SER A 181 -4.05 -1.29 -8.72
CA SER A 181 -5.20 -2.20 -8.88
C SER A 181 -4.97 -3.19 -10.02
N LEU A 182 -5.72 -4.30 -10.07
CA LEU A 182 -5.60 -5.27 -11.15
C LEU A 182 -5.92 -4.64 -12.52
N GLY A 183 -6.96 -3.79 -12.60
CA GLY A 183 -7.29 -3.06 -13.82
C GLY A 183 -6.25 -1.99 -14.22
N GLU A 184 -5.64 -1.30 -13.25
CA GLU A 184 -4.51 -0.41 -13.53
C GLU A 184 -3.29 -1.18 -14.04
N LEU A 185 -3.02 -2.36 -13.49
CA LEU A 185 -1.93 -3.19 -13.98
C LEU A 185 -2.23 -3.74 -15.37
N GLU A 186 -3.45 -4.23 -15.62
CA GLU A 186 -3.84 -4.74 -16.93
C GLU A 186 -3.65 -3.68 -18.01
N ALA A 187 -4.10 -2.45 -17.75
CA ALA A 187 -3.87 -1.32 -18.64
C ALA A 187 -2.37 -1.04 -18.87
N TRP A 188 -1.56 -1.11 -17.80
CA TRP A 188 -0.11 -0.95 -17.92
C TRP A 188 0.52 -2.07 -18.76
N CYS A 189 0.11 -3.33 -18.54
CA CYS A 189 0.59 -4.48 -19.29
C CYS A 189 0.27 -4.33 -20.78
N GLN A 190 -0.97 -3.97 -21.10
CA GLN A 190 -1.41 -3.73 -22.48
C GLN A 190 -0.59 -2.64 -23.17
N GLN A 191 -0.34 -1.51 -22.49
CA GLN A 191 0.45 -0.40 -23.02
C GLN A 191 1.92 -0.76 -23.24
N ASN A 192 2.45 -1.72 -22.49
CA ASN A 192 3.85 -2.13 -22.54
C ASN A 192 4.06 -3.49 -23.25
N SER A 193 3.05 -4.01 -23.94
CA SER A 193 3.14 -5.29 -24.67
C SER A 193 3.72 -5.16 -26.09
N LEU A 194 3.91 -3.93 -26.58
CA LEU A 194 4.58 -3.70 -27.86
C LEU A 194 6.09 -3.84 -27.70
N ILE A 195 6.70 -4.62 -28.59
CA ILE A 195 8.15 -4.81 -28.64
C ILE A 195 8.81 -3.44 -28.91
N PRO A 196 9.68 -2.94 -28.01
CA PRO A 196 10.29 -1.63 -28.13
C PRO A 196 11.46 -1.65 -29.12
N ASP A 197 11.73 -0.53 -29.81
CA ASP A 197 12.90 -0.41 -30.69
C ASP A 197 14.22 -0.50 -29.92
N ASP A 198 14.26 0.14 -28.74
CA ASP A 198 15.39 0.08 -27.81
C ASP A 198 15.54 -1.32 -27.20
N ASN A 199 16.73 -1.91 -27.38
CA ASN A 199 17.05 -3.25 -26.89
C ASN A 199 17.04 -3.39 -25.37
N ASP A 200 17.12 -2.26 -24.66
CA ASP A 200 17.27 -2.20 -23.21
C ASP A 200 15.99 -1.78 -22.50
N LYS A 201 15.00 -1.33 -23.27
CA LYS A 201 13.71 -0.95 -22.74
C LYS A 201 12.93 -2.22 -22.37
N PRO A 202 12.46 -2.34 -21.11
CA PRO A 202 11.64 -3.47 -20.70
C PRO A 202 10.27 -3.40 -21.36
N TRP A 203 9.72 -4.58 -21.64
CA TRP A 203 8.37 -4.74 -22.19
C TRP A 203 7.72 -5.99 -21.61
N VAL A 204 6.39 -6.00 -21.61
CA VAL A 204 5.58 -7.11 -21.15
C VAL A 204 5.49 -8.13 -22.28
N LEU A 205 6.16 -9.26 -22.09
CA LEU A 205 6.19 -10.32 -23.09
C LEU A 205 4.80 -10.95 -23.24
N LYS A 206 4.17 -11.26 -22.11
CA LYS A 206 2.81 -11.74 -22.02
C LYS A 206 2.26 -11.45 -20.63
N TYR A 207 0.93 -11.38 -20.54
CA TYR A 207 0.20 -11.29 -19.28
C TYR A 207 -1.12 -12.06 -19.38
N GLN A 208 -1.66 -12.45 -18.23
CA GLN A 208 -2.98 -13.03 -18.04
C GLN A 208 -3.53 -12.44 -16.74
N ILE A 209 -4.57 -11.62 -16.80
CA ILE A 209 -5.16 -10.96 -15.63
C ILE A 209 -6.68 -11.10 -15.72
N GLU A 210 -7.25 -12.10 -15.05
CA GLU A 210 -8.69 -12.22 -14.86
C GLU A 210 -8.98 -12.66 -13.43
N TYR A 211 -10.02 -12.10 -12.80
CA TYR A 211 -10.32 -12.17 -11.37
C TYR A 211 -11.86 -12.13 -11.09
N GLU A 212 -12.26 -12.21 -9.80
CA GLU A 212 -13.60 -12.32 -9.11
C GLU A 212 -13.90 -13.76 -8.56
N ASP A 213 -14.15 -14.04 -7.27
CA ASP A 213 -14.62 -13.18 -6.15
C ASP A 213 -14.43 -13.76 -4.73
N GLU A 214 -14.86 -12.98 -3.72
CA GLU A 214 -15.15 -13.33 -2.31
C GLU A 214 -16.29 -14.37 -2.19
N ILE A 215 -16.07 -15.50 -1.52
CA ILE A 215 -17.14 -16.36 -1.00
C ILE A 215 -16.92 -16.56 0.50
N ASP A 216 -17.65 -15.78 1.31
CA ASP A 216 -18.08 -16.18 2.64
C ASP A 216 -19.27 -17.14 2.44
N ASN A 217 -19.02 -18.44 2.44
CA ASN A 217 -20.09 -19.42 2.65
C ASN A 217 -19.90 -19.95 4.07
N ASP A 218 -20.67 -19.38 4.99
CA ASP A 218 -21.03 -20.04 6.24
C ASP A 218 -21.60 -21.44 5.87
N ASP A 219 -20.81 -22.47 6.16
CA ASP A 219 -21.25 -23.86 6.16
C ASP A 219 -22.39 -24.00 7.17
N ASP A 220 -23.63 -24.08 6.69
CA ASP A 220 -24.74 -24.65 7.46
C ASP A 220 -25.76 -25.36 6.56
N ASN A 221 -26.00 -26.62 6.92
CA ASN A 221 -27.07 -27.56 6.54
C ASN A 221 -26.84 -28.55 5.38
N ASP A 222 -26.15 -29.63 5.70
CA ASP A 222 -26.72 -30.94 6.08
C ASP A 222 -27.94 -31.52 5.31
N ASN A 223 -27.72 -32.76 4.86
CA ASN A 223 -28.62 -33.91 4.66
C ASN A 223 -29.57 -34.04 3.45
N GLY A 224 -29.41 -35.16 2.72
CA GLY A 224 -30.40 -35.67 1.75
C GLY A 224 -29.95 -36.86 0.89
N ASP A 225 -29.90 -38.04 1.51
CA ASP A 225 -29.75 -39.39 0.94
C ASP A 225 -30.76 -39.74 -0.19
N HIS A 226 -30.32 -40.28 -1.35
CA HIS A 226 -30.96 -41.44 -2.04
C HIS A 226 -30.26 -41.89 -3.35
N ASN A 227 -30.17 -43.22 -3.49
CA ASN A 227 -29.66 -44.01 -4.61
C ASN A 227 -30.47 -43.86 -5.92
N ASN A 228 -29.84 -44.11 -7.08
CA ASN A 228 -30.31 -45.06 -8.10
C ASN A 228 -29.27 -45.29 -9.22
N ASP A 229 -29.07 -46.57 -9.55
CA ASP A 229 -28.46 -47.08 -10.78
C ASP A 229 -29.43 -46.89 -11.97
N ASP A 230 -28.94 -46.44 -13.13
CA ASP A 230 -29.16 -47.03 -14.48
C ASP A 230 -28.83 -46.05 -15.63
N ASP A 231 -28.21 -46.64 -16.66
CA ASP A 231 -28.21 -46.32 -18.11
C ASP A 231 -27.50 -45.08 -18.71
N ASN A 232 -26.40 -45.42 -19.42
CA ASN A 232 -25.98 -44.95 -20.76
C ASN A 232 -26.72 -43.75 -21.38
N ASP A 233 -25.98 -42.67 -21.64
CA ASP A 233 -26.16 -41.86 -22.86
C ASP A 233 -24.84 -41.24 -23.35
N ASN A 234 -24.63 -41.29 -24.65
CA ASN A 234 -23.48 -40.73 -25.38
C ASN A 234 -23.86 -39.33 -25.89
N GLY A 235 -23.07 -38.33 -25.54
CA GLY A 235 -23.12 -36.97 -26.11
C GLY A 235 -22.74 -35.96 -25.03
N ASP A 236 -22.06 -34.87 -25.27
CA ASP A 236 -21.40 -34.30 -26.43
C ASP A 236 -20.48 -33.24 -25.81
N HIS A 237 -19.40 -32.88 -26.49
CA HIS A 237 -18.42 -31.90 -26.03
C HIS A 237 -19.06 -30.58 -25.60
N ASN A 238 -18.81 -30.17 -24.35
CA ASN A 238 -18.54 -28.78 -23.96
C ASN A 238 -17.83 -28.79 -22.59
N ASN A 239 -16.50 -28.81 -22.61
CA ASN A 239 -15.68 -28.50 -21.43
C ASN A 239 -15.88 -27.00 -21.15
N ASP A 240 -16.64 -26.67 -20.11
CA ASP A 240 -16.80 -25.28 -19.65
C ASP A 240 -15.43 -24.68 -19.31
N ASP A 241 -15.10 -23.65 -20.07
CA ASP A 241 -13.90 -22.84 -20.07
C ASP A 241 -13.39 -22.48 -18.67
N ASP A 242 -12.06 -22.55 -18.51
CA ASP A 242 -11.29 -21.45 -17.92
C ASP A 242 -11.76 -20.81 -16.60
N ASN A 243 -12.46 -21.55 -15.73
CA ASN A 243 -13.07 -21.08 -14.48
C ASN A 243 -12.09 -20.26 -13.61
N LYS A 244 -12.20 -18.92 -13.70
CA LYS A 244 -11.14 -17.91 -13.51
C LYS A 244 -10.73 -17.82 -12.02
N ASN A 245 -9.47 -17.59 -11.66
CA ASN A 245 -8.80 -16.29 -11.75
C ASN A 245 -7.29 -16.42 -11.93
N LYS A 246 -6.71 -15.68 -12.88
CA LYS A 246 -5.30 -15.72 -13.28
C LYS A 246 -4.74 -14.32 -13.12
N PHE A 247 -3.73 -14.08 -12.30
CA PHE A 247 -2.97 -12.83 -12.37
C PHE A 247 -1.50 -13.14 -12.49
N ARG A 248 -0.95 -12.91 -13.69
CA ARG A 248 0.46 -13.11 -13.96
C ARG A 248 0.92 -12.28 -15.14
N PHE A 249 2.16 -11.82 -15.09
CA PHE A 249 2.79 -11.10 -16.18
C PHE A 249 4.29 -11.39 -16.20
N PHE A 250 4.89 -11.32 -17.38
CA PHE A 250 6.32 -11.54 -17.59
C PHE A 250 6.94 -10.34 -18.29
N VAL A 251 8.05 -9.84 -17.76
CA VAL A 251 8.79 -8.69 -18.28
C VAL A 251 10.23 -9.08 -18.60
N THR A 252 10.72 -8.59 -19.74
CA THR A 252 12.12 -8.74 -20.17
C THR A 252 12.54 -7.62 -21.12
N THR A 253 13.75 -7.69 -21.65
CA THR A 253 14.27 -6.80 -22.71
C THR A 253 14.79 -7.66 -23.88
N LYS A 254 14.92 -7.08 -25.08
CA LYS A 254 15.48 -7.81 -26.24
C LYS A 254 16.89 -8.32 -25.95
N ARG A 255 17.73 -7.48 -25.35
CA ARG A 255 19.11 -7.87 -24.99
C ARG A 255 19.14 -9.06 -24.04
N LEU A 256 18.24 -9.09 -23.06
CA LEU A 256 18.17 -10.17 -22.09
C LEU A 256 17.70 -11.49 -22.73
N LEU A 257 16.71 -11.45 -23.64
CA LEU A 257 16.29 -12.62 -24.40
C LEU A 257 17.38 -13.14 -25.35
N PHE A 258 18.15 -12.25 -25.98
CA PHE A 258 19.32 -12.64 -26.76
C PHE A 258 20.38 -13.35 -25.90
N ASN A 259 20.65 -12.84 -24.70
CA ASN A 259 21.57 -13.49 -23.77
C ASN A 259 21.03 -14.84 -23.28
N ALA A 260 19.71 -14.98 -23.14
CA ALA A 260 19.09 -16.26 -22.85
C ALA A 260 19.28 -17.24 -24.02
N SER A 261 19.08 -16.80 -25.27
CA SER A 261 19.13 -17.69 -26.45
C SER A 261 20.47 -18.35 -26.70
N ILE A 262 21.57 -17.73 -26.27
CA ILE A 262 22.93 -18.29 -26.41
C ILE A 262 23.29 -19.29 -25.30
N SER A 263 22.44 -19.45 -24.30
CA SER A 263 22.67 -20.39 -23.19
C SER A 263 21.84 -21.65 -23.35
N ASN A 264 22.36 -22.74 -22.79
CA ASN A 264 21.65 -24.01 -22.67
C ASN A 264 21.17 -24.26 -21.23
N LYS A 265 21.21 -23.26 -20.35
CA LYS A 265 20.76 -23.37 -18.96
C LYS A 265 19.69 -22.35 -18.65
N ILE A 266 18.59 -22.79 -18.08
CA ILE A 266 17.56 -21.91 -17.55
C ILE A 266 17.46 -22.13 -16.05
N HIS A 267 17.45 -21.03 -15.32
CA HIS A 267 17.17 -21.01 -13.90
C HIS A 267 15.79 -20.39 -13.68
N VAL A 268 14.94 -21.07 -12.93
CA VAL A 268 13.67 -20.53 -12.46
C VAL A 268 13.59 -20.79 -10.97
N ASP A 269 13.41 -19.72 -10.19
CA ASP A 269 13.26 -19.80 -8.74
C ASP A 269 12.35 -18.68 -8.23
N THR A 270 11.61 -18.98 -7.16
CA THR A 270 10.75 -18.03 -6.47
C THR A 270 11.56 -17.29 -5.43
N THR A 271 11.50 -15.95 -5.47
CA THR A 271 12.29 -15.13 -4.55
C THR A 271 11.46 -14.74 -3.33
N TYR A 272 11.38 -15.57 -2.29
CA TYR A 272 10.60 -15.25 -1.08
C TYR A 272 11.05 -13.99 -0.33
N LYS A 273 12.25 -13.46 -0.62
CA LYS A 273 12.70 -12.15 -0.11
C LYS A 273 12.06 -10.95 -0.84
N LEU A 274 11.52 -11.17 -2.03
CA LEU A 274 10.87 -10.17 -2.87
C LEU A 274 9.43 -10.64 -3.14
N ILE A 275 8.49 -10.08 -2.39
CA ILE A 275 7.06 -10.24 -2.66
C ILE A 275 6.52 -8.95 -3.25
N TRP A 276 5.58 -9.05 -4.19
CA TRP A 276 4.91 -7.89 -4.77
C TRP A 276 3.45 -7.90 -4.38
N GLN A 277 3.08 -7.03 -3.44
CA GLN A 277 1.72 -6.97 -2.86
C GLN A 277 1.21 -8.33 -2.31
N GLY A 278 2.12 -9.16 -1.79
CA GLY A 278 1.80 -10.50 -1.28
C GLY A 278 1.91 -11.62 -2.32
N PHE A 279 2.15 -11.30 -3.58
CA PHE A 279 2.32 -12.27 -4.66
C PHE A 279 3.79 -12.67 -4.89
N PRO A 280 4.05 -13.92 -5.26
CA PRO A 280 5.39 -14.41 -5.55
C PRO A 280 6.02 -13.71 -6.76
N CYS A 281 7.30 -13.37 -6.61
CA CYS A 281 8.13 -12.86 -7.70
C CYS A 281 9.14 -13.91 -8.14
N PHE A 282 9.16 -14.19 -9.43
CA PHE A 282 10.08 -15.12 -10.07
C PHE A 282 11.21 -14.35 -10.73
N ILE A 283 12.43 -14.77 -10.46
CA ILE A 283 13.60 -14.32 -11.21
C ILE A 283 14.03 -15.47 -12.11
N ILE A 284 13.94 -15.22 -13.41
CA ILE A 284 14.37 -16.15 -14.43
C ILE A 284 15.74 -15.71 -14.91
N GLY A 285 16.67 -16.64 -14.98
CA GLY A 285 18.03 -16.32 -15.39
C GLY A 285 18.74 -17.47 -16.07
N THR A 286 19.97 -17.19 -16.44
CA THR A 286 20.89 -18.19 -16.97
C THR A 286 22.23 -18.10 -16.26
N THR A 287 23.10 -19.07 -16.48
CA THR A 287 24.45 -19.08 -15.95
C THR A 287 25.46 -19.21 -17.08
N ASP A 288 26.47 -18.36 -17.08
CA ASP A 288 27.53 -18.40 -18.09
C ASP A 288 28.59 -19.48 -17.80
N MET A 289 29.62 -19.55 -18.65
CA MET A 289 30.72 -20.50 -18.49
C MET A 289 31.58 -20.25 -17.25
N ILE A 290 31.55 -19.03 -16.70
CA ILE A 290 32.29 -18.62 -15.49
C ILE A 290 31.41 -18.85 -14.23
N ARG A 291 30.23 -19.45 -14.39
CA ARG A 291 29.26 -19.72 -13.33
C ARG A 291 28.64 -18.46 -12.72
N GLN A 292 28.65 -17.35 -13.46
CA GLN A 292 27.95 -16.15 -13.05
C GLN A 292 26.48 -16.23 -13.47
N PHE A 293 25.59 -15.92 -12.52
CA PHE A 293 24.16 -15.84 -12.77
C PHE A 293 23.80 -14.51 -13.44
N HIS A 294 23.01 -14.60 -14.50
CA HIS A 294 22.52 -13.47 -15.31
C HIS A 294 20.99 -13.51 -15.37
N PRO A 295 20.27 -12.66 -14.62
CA PRO A 295 18.83 -12.60 -14.70
C PRO A 295 18.42 -12.03 -16.07
N PHE A 296 17.45 -12.66 -16.72
CA PHE A 296 16.93 -12.22 -18.00
C PHE A 296 15.42 -11.98 -17.99
N GLY A 297 14.69 -12.52 -17.02
CA GLY A 297 13.24 -12.39 -16.93
C GLY A 297 12.78 -12.11 -15.51
N PHE A 298 11.68 -11.37 -15.41
CA PHE A 298 10.98 -11.13 -14.16
C PHE A 298 9.51 -11.46 -14.38
N ALA A 299 8.94 -12.31 -13.52
CA ALA A 299 7.52 -12.59 -13.53
C ALA A 299 6.91 -12.40 -12.14
N VAL A 300 5.67 -11.99 -12.11
CA VAL A 300 4.83 -12.05 -10.91
C VAL A 300 3.64 -12.92 -11.27
N CYS A 301 3.31 -13.87 -10.41
CA CYS A 301 2.15 -14.74 -10.60
C CYS A 301 1.30 -14.77 -9.33
N SER A 302 0.04 -15.19 -9.44
CA SER A 302 -0.84 -15.32 -8.27
C SER A 302 -0.34 -16.37 -7.28
N ASN A 303 0.28 -17.43 -7.80
CA ASN A 303 0.71 -18.59 -7.03
C ASN A 303 2.05 -19.15 -7.57
N GLU A 304 2.46 -20.29 -7.04
CA GLU A 304 3.62 -21.08 -7.47
C GLU A 304 3.17 -22.47 -7.97
N LYS A 305 2.10 -22.50 -8.78
CA LYS A 305 1.51 -23.74 -9.32
C LYS A 305 2.10 -24.08 -10.69
N GLN A 306 1.90 -25.32 -11.15
CA GLN A 306 2.36 -25.79 -12.47
C GLN A 306 1.98 -24.82 -13.60
N ASN A 307 0.72 -24.37 -13.64
CA ASN A 307 0.25 -23.43 -14.67
C ASN A 307 0.99 -22.07 -14.67
N ASP A 308 1.56 -21.65 -13.54
CA ASP A 308 2.35 -20.42 -13.44
C ASP A 308 3.75 -20.62 -14.05
N PHE A 309 4.36 -21.79 -13.83
CA PHE A 309 5.62 -22.16 -14.47
C PHE A 309 5.45 -22.40 -15.97
N GLU A 310 4.37 -23.07 -16.39
CA GLU A 310 4.04 -23.26 -17.81
C GLU A 310 3.86 -21.90 -18.50
N PHE A 311 3.19 -20.95 -17.84
CA PHE A 311 3.07 -19.58 -18.33
C PHE A 311 4.46 -18.96 -18.54
N ILE A 312 5.38 -19.07 -17.58
CA ILE A 312 6.75 -18.55 -17.69
C ILE A 312 7.52 -19.18 -18.86
N PHE A 313 7.50 -20.52 -19.00
CA PHE A 313 8.23 -21.20 -20.08
C PHE A 313 7.64 -20.89 -21.46
N ASN A 314 6.31 -20.83 -21.56
CA ASN A 314 5.62 -20.44 -22.80
C ASN A 314 5.88 -18.98 -23.17
N CYS A 315 6.01 -18.08 -22.17
CA CYS A 315 6.47 -16.72 -22.41
C CYS A 315 7.86 -16.73 -23.03
N LEU A 316 8.82 -17.46 -22.45
CA LEU A 316 10.18 -17.51 -22.98
C LEU A 316 10.22 -18.00 -24.43
N ARG A 317 9.58 -19.14 -24.72
CA ARG A 317 9.50 -19.71 -26.08
C ARG A 317 8.90 -18.69 -27.06
N GLY A 318 7.76 -18.09 -26.72
CA GLY A 318 7.10 -17.10 -27.56
C GLY A 318 7.93 -15.82 -27.77
N GLY A 319 8.60 -15.33 -26.73
CA GLY A 319 9.42 -14.13 -26.83
C GLY A 319 10.67 -14.31 -27.68
N LEU A 320 11.30 -15.49 -27.60
CA LEU A 320 12.42 -15.85 -28.48
C LEU A 320 11.97 -15.90 -29.93
N LEU A 321 10.86 -16.59 -30.22
CA LEU A 321 10.30 -16.67 -31.57
C LEU A 321 9.95 -15.29 -32.15
N ASN A 322 9.35 -14.40 -31.36
CA ASN A 322 9.02 -13.03 -31.77
C ASN A 322 10.26 -12.20 -32.17
N LEU A 323 11.45 -12.58 -31.71
CA LEU A 323 12.72 -11.93 -32.04
C LEU A 323 13.55 -12.73 -33.06
N ASN A 324 12.98 -13.78 -33.67
CA ASN A 324 13.68 -14.74 -34.52
C ASN A 324 14.91 -15.37 -33.82
N LEU A 325 14.79 -15.61 -32.52
CA LEU A 325 15.75 -16.31 -31.69
C LEU A 325 15.24 -17.70 -31.36
N GLN A 326 16.15 -18.63 -31.09
CA GLN A 326 15.83 -19.99 -30.67
C GLN A 326 16.84 -20.45 -29.62
N MET A 327 16.40 -21.27 -28.69
CA MET A 327 17.26 -22.06 -27.80
C MET A 327 17.34 -23.49 -28.33
N ASN A 328 18.46 -24.16 -28.08
CA ASN A 328 18.57 -25.59 -28.38
C ASN A 328 17.83 -26.39 -27.31
N GLU A 329 16.54 -26.71 -27.56
CA GLU A 329 15.70 -27.43 -26.59
C GLU A 329 16.25 -28.81 -26.23
N GLN A 330 16.99 -29.48 -27.12
CA GLN A 330 17.54 -30.81 -26.86
C GLN A 330 18.69 -30.80 -25.83
N GLU A 331 19.39 -29.67 -25.73
CA GLU A 331 20.51 -29.49 -24.80
C GLU A 331 20.15 -28.61 -23.60
N LEU A 332 18.87 -28.23 -23.49
CA LEU A 332 18.40 -27.30 -22.49
C LEU A 332 18.29 -27.96 -21.12
N ILE A 333 18.96 -27.36 -20.14
CA ILE A 333 19.01 -27.83 -18.76
C ILE A 333 18.24 -26.86 -17.88
N LEU A 334 17.21 -27.35 -17.21
CA LEU A 334 16.51 -26.62 -16.16
C LEU A 334 17.27 -26.76 -14.83
N ILE A 335 17.50 -25.63 -14.17
CA ILE A 335 18.06 -25.53 -12.83
C ILE A 335 17.02 -24.84 -11.95
N ALA A 336 16.33 -25.63 -11.14
CA ALA A 336 15.29 -25.14 -10.25
C ALA A 336 15.35 -25.91 -8.93
N ASP A 337 14.45 -25.57 -7.99
CA ASP A 337 14.20 -26.43 -6.85
C ASP A 337 13.56 -27.77 -7.30
N GLY A 338 13.50 -28.74 -6.39
CA GLY A 338 12.95 -30.05 -6.68
C GLY A 338 11.41 -30.09 -6.73
N ALA A 339 10.73 -28.96 -6.97
CA ALA A 339 9.28 -28.93 -6.98
C ALA A 339 8.71 -29.61 -8.24
N GLU A 340 7.73 -30.50 -8.02
CA GLU A 340 7.05 -31.23 -9.09
C GLU A 340 6.35 -30.28 -10.07
N ALA A 341 5.77 -29.18 -9.56
CA ALA A 341 5.12 -28.15 -10.36
C ALA A 341 6.05 -27.53 -11.42
N ILE A 342 7.35 -27.42 -11.15
CA ILE A 342 8.33 -26.89 -12.09
C ILE A 342 8.71 -27.95 -13.11
N SER A 343 8.97 -29.17 -12.62
CA SER A 343 9.39 -30.30 -13.46
C SER A 343 8.31 -30.69 -14.48
N ASN A 344 7.04 -30.65 -14.09
CA ASN A 344 5.92 -30.95 -14.98
C ASN A 344 5.65 -29.85 -16.01
N ALA A 345 6.07 -28.62 -15.73
CA ALA A 345 5.81 -27.45 -16.57
C ALA A 345 6.86 -27.20 -17.66
N PHE A 346 8.09 -27.67 -17.44
CA PHE A 346 9.25 -27.42 -18.32
C PHE A 346 9.22 -28.34 -19.55
#